data_AF-A0A2T2XJW3-F1
#
_entry.id   AF-A0A2T2XJW3-F1
#
_cell.length_a   1.000
_cell.length_b   1.000
_cell.length_c   1.000
_cell.angle_alpha   90.00
_cell.angle_beta   90.00
_cell.angle_gamma   90.00
#
_symmetry.space_group_name_H-M   'P 1'
#
loop_
_entity.id
_entity.type
_entity.pdbx_description
1 polymer ?
#
loop_
_entity_poly.entity_id
_entity_poly.type
_entity_poly.pdbx_seq_one_letter_code
_entity_poly.pdbx_strand_id
1 'polypeptide(L)' 'MVAVEDLSVKNMIKTRHLSKSIADNAWGTLISYLKYKCLRYGKKFVKVPPGGTSQTCMCGAHSGA' A
#
# COMPACT_ATOMS: atom_id res chain seq x y z
N MET A 1 10.66 5.63 -10.76
CA MET A 1 9.23 5.24 -10.66
C MET A 1 8.95 4.93 -9.20
N VAL A 2 7.76 5.21 -8.71
CA VAL A 2 7.31 4.81 -7.37
C VAL A 2 6.10 3.90 -7.54
N ALA A 3 6.16 2.70 -6.95
CA ALA A 3 5.08 1.74 -6.93
C ALA A 3 4.55 1.59 -5.49
N VAL A 4 3.23 1.55 -5.33
CA VAL A 4 2.58 1.29 -4.05
C VAL A 4 1.52 0.20 -4.20
N GLU A 5 1.30 -0.57 -3.15
CA GLU A 5 0.19 -1.53 -3.11
C GLU A 5 -1.16 -0.81 -3.20
N ASP A 6 -2.07 -1.32 -4.03
CA ASP A 6 -3.44 -0.81 -4.11
C ASP A 6 -4.28 -1.36 -2.96
N LEU A 7 -3.93 -0.94 -1.74
CA LEU A 7 -4.63 -1.33 -0.54
C LEU A 7 -6.03 -0.70 -0.53
N SER A 8 -7.02 -1.53 -0.24
CA SER A 8 -8.38 -1.05 -0.01
C SER A 8 -8.53 -0.50 1.41
N VAL A 9 -7.90 0.65 1.68
CA VAL A 9 -7.86 1.31 3.01
C VAL A 9 -9.25 1.44 3.64
N LYS A 10 -10.27 1.76 2.83
CA LYS A 10 -11.69 1.84 3.29
C LYS A 10 -12.21 0.51 3.85
N ASN A 11 -11.79 -0.61 3.28
CA ASN A 11 -12.17 -1.93 3.78
C ASN A 11 -11.31 -2.33 4.98
N MET A 12 -10.03 -1.98 4.98
CA MET A 12 -9.13 -2.26 6.11
C MET A 12 -9.58 -1.56 7.40
N ILE A 13 -10.05 -0.31 7.31
CA ILE A 13 -10.57 0.43 8.47
C ILE A 13 -11.80 -0.24 9.12
N LYS A 14 -12.54 -1.07 8.38
CA LYS A 14 -13.68 -1.80 8.95
C LYS A 14 -13.27 -2.92 9.91
N THR A 15 -11.99 -3.29 9.95
CA THR A 15 -11.47 -4.31 10.88
C THR A 15 -11.48 -3.78 12.31
N ARG A 16 -12.40 -4.27 13.15
CA ARG A 16 -12.61 -3.80 14.54
C ARG A 16 -11.33 -3.69 15.38
N HIS A 17 -10.42 -4.63 15.23
CA HIS A 17 -9.20 -4.72 16.05
C HIS A 17 -8.04 -3.85 15.53
N LEU A 18 -8.05 -3.48 14.25
CA LEU A 18 -6.95 -2.77 13.58
C LEU A 18 -7.36 -1.38 13.08
N SER A 19 -8.64 -1.02 13.17
CA SER A 19 -9.19 0.23 12.63
C SER A 19 -8.45 1.46 13.12
N LYS A 20 -8.12 1.50 14.42
CA LYS A 20 -7.37 2.59 15.05
C LYS A 20 -5.95 2.71 14.46
N SER A 21 -5.16 1.63 14.48
CA SER A 21 -3.79 1.67 13.98
C SER A 21 -3.74 1.95 12.47
N ILE A 22 -4.72 1.45 11.70
CA ILE A 22 -4.83 1.74 10.26
C ILE A 22 -5.16 3.22 10.02
N ALA A 23 -6.05 3.80 10.82
CA ALA A 23 -6.39 5.22 10.73
C ALA A 23 -5.20 6.12 11.11
N ASP A 24 -4.50 5.79 12.20
CA ASP A 24 -3.34 6.53 12.70
C ASP A 24 -2.18 6.54 11.69
N ASN A 25 -2.04 5.48 10.88
CA ASN A 25 -1.02 5.38 9.83
C ASN A 25 -1.28 6.27 8.59
N ALA A 26 -2.47 6.88 8.46
CA ALA A 26 -2.78 7.88 7.43
C ALA A 26 -2.43 7.49 5.97
N TRP A 27 -2.63 6.22 5.59
CA TRP A 27 -2.27 5.68 4.26
C TRP A 27 -2.81 6.49 3.07
N GLY A 28 -4.04 6.99 3.17
CA GLY A 28 -4.64 7.82 2.10
C GLY A 28 -3.89 9.13 1.87
N THR A 29 -3.41 9.77 2.94
CA THR A 29 -2.62 11.00 2.88
C THR A 29 -1.25 10.73 2.27
N LEU A 30 -0.58 9.66 2.71
CA LEU A 30 0.71 9.25 2.17
C LEU A 30 0.65 9.00 0.65
N ILE A 31 -0.33 8.21 0.19
CA ILE A 31 -0.54 7.91 -1.23
C ILE A 31 -0.79 9.19 -2.03
N SER A 32 -1.57 10.13 -1.47
CA SER A 32 -1.85 11.43 -2.12
C SER A 32 -0.57 12.27 -2.29
N TYR A 33 0.27 12.31 -1.25
CA TYR A 33 1.57 13.01 -1.31
C TYR A 33 2.54 12.35 -2.28
N LEU A 34 2.61 11.02 -2.35
CA LEU A 34 3.44 10.32 -3.31
C LEU A 34 2.99 10.62 -4.74
N LYS A 35 1.69 10.55 -5.02
CA LYS A 35 1.13 10.90 -6.33
C LYS A 35 1.48 12.34 -6.72
N TYR A 36 1.26 13.29 -5.82
CA TYR A 36 1.59 14.70 -6.00
C TYR A 36 3.08 14.93 -6.27
N LYS A 37 3.98 14.37 -5.45
CA LYS A 37 5.43 14.55 -5.61
C LYS A 37 5.93 13.90 -6.90
N CYS A 38 5.41 12.71 -7.24
CA CYS A 38 5.76 12.06 -8.49
C CYS A 38 5.38 12.91 -9.70
N LEU A 39 4.18 13.49 -9.71
CA LEU A 39 3.76 14.44 -10.74
C LEU A 39 4.71 15.65 -10.81
N ARG A 40 5.04 16.25 -9.66
CA ARG A 40 5.93 17.42 -9.57
C ARG A 40 7.34 17.16 -10.13
N TYR A 41 7.88 15.96 -9.94
CA TYR A 41 9.25 15.62 -10.35
C TYR A 41 9.33 14.79 -11.63
N GLY A 42 8.23 14.69 -12.39
CA GLY A 42 8.19 13.90 -13.63
C GLY A 42 8.45 12.41 -13.41
N LYS A 43 8.11 11.86 -12.25
CA LYS A 43 8.24 10.43 -11.94
C LYS A 43 6.92 9.71 -12.17
N LYS A 44 6.99 8.48 -12.69
CA LYS A 44 5.83 7.59 -12.81
C LYS A 44 5.38 7.09 -11.43
N PHE A 45 4.10 7.25 -11.12
CA PHE A 45 3.44 6.69 -9.94
C PHE A 45 2.51 5.55 -10.37
N VAL A 46 2.66 4.37 -9.76
CA VAL A 46 1.92 3.16 -10.13
C VAL A 46 1.33 2.50 -8.89
N LYS A 47 0.09 2.03 -9.01
CA LYS A 47 -0.54 1.16 -8.02
C LYS A 47 -0.45 -0.28 -8.49
N VAL A 48 -0.04 -1.20 -7.62
CA VAL A 48 0.15 -2.62 -7.93
C VAL A 48 -0.79 -3.51 -7.09
N PRO A 49 -1.18 -4.69 -7.57
CA PRO A 49 -1.96 -5.64 -6.77
C PRO A 49 -1.25 -5.96 -5.45
N PRO A 50 -1.96 -5.95 -4.30
CA PRO A 50 -1.34 -6.19 -2.99
C PRO A 50 -1.13 -7.67 -2.65
N GLY A 51 -1.58 -8.61 -3.49
CA GLY A 51 -1.51 -10.04 -3.20
C GLY A 51 -0.09 -10.59 -3.31
N GLY A 52 0.39 -11.30 -2.30
CA GLY A 52 1.65 -12.03 -2.33
C GLY A 52 2.90 -11.17 -2.17
N THR A 53 2.79 -9.84 -2.12
CA THR A 53 3.90 -8.88 -2.03
C THR A 53 4.61 -8.91 -0.68
N SER A 54 3.90 -9.29 0.39
CA SER A 54 4.45 -9.43 1.76
C SER A 54 4.60 -10.89 2.19
N GLN A 55 4.01 -11.84 1.46
CA GLN A 55 4.08 -13.27 1.77
C GLN A 55 5.10 -14.02 0.91
N THR A 56 5.44 -13.51 -0.28
CA THR A 56 6.37 -14.18 -1.21
C THR A 56 7.77 -13.62 -1.03
N CYS A 57 8.71 -14.48 -0.64
CA CYS A 57 10.12 -14.16 -0.62
C CYS A 57 10.65 -13.96 -2.05
N MET A 58 11.72 -13.20 -2.19
CA MET A 58 12.43 -13.04 -3.46
C MET A 58 12.88 -14.37 -4.08
N CYS A 59 13.11 -15.41 -3.26
CA CYS A 59 13.44 -16.76 -3.73
C CYS A 59 12.21 -17.58 -4.20
N GLY A 60 11.01 -17.03 -4.14
CA GLY A 60 9.76 -17.69 -4.56
C GLY A 60 9.03 -18.48 -3.47
N ALA A 61 9.61 -18.60 -2.26
CA ALA A 61 8.92 -19.23 -1.13
C ALA A 61 7.74 -18.36 -0.66
N HIS A 62 6.56 -18.97 -0.46
CA HIS A 62 5.35 -18.28 -0.01
C HIS A 62 5.04 -18.59 1.46
N SER A 63 4.81 -17.57 2.27
CA SER A 63 4.49 -17.67 3.70
C SER A 63 2.98 -17.84 3.89
N GLY A 64 2.56 -18.78 4.73
CA GLY A 64 1.14 -19.06 5.02
C GLY A 64 0.51 -20.20 4.20
N ALA A 65 1.35 -21.10 3.68
CA ALA A 65 0.95 -22.48 3.37
C ALA A 65 0.89 -23.32 4.65
#